data_AF-A0A3D2JVV5-F1
#
_entry.id   AF-A0A3D2JVV5-F1
#
_cell.length_a   1.000
_cell.length_b   1.000
_cell.length_c   1.000
_cell.angle_alpha   90.00
_cell.angle_beta   90.00
_cell.angle_gamma   90.00
#
_symmetry.space_group_name_H-M   'P 1'
#
loop_
_entity.id
_entity.type
_entity.pdbx_description
1 polymer ?
#
loop_
_entity_poly.entity_id
_entity_poly.type
_entity_poly.pdbx_seq_one_letter_code
_entity_poly.pdbx_strand_id
1 'polypeptide(L)'
;MLNRYPLWKNLLILFVVVLGLLYSAPNLYPDDEAILINNENLEMSEADVAQVETALEAAQIDFFGVEFDANSIQVRLNGVENQFRAKTAIEESLTDDYIVALNLAPTTPGWMQAIGAGKMNLGLDLQGGVHFLMEVDMDAAIERRMADNLSNVRSILREQRIRTRGINLVDNMHLEVRFANAQDRSSARSELLDNFPDLQFQNREANDLYILDMRLTQDIVLQIQRDTLQANRTTLLNRVDALGVAEPTVQQQGSNRIVVELPGVQDPAQAIRILQRIATLEFHLEAELGAPRSSYENYQTPDGLLVDVDNDVILQGDRISSVRSTLDQNGMPQVQINLDAQGGNQINRVTRENVGRNMDILLIETKSRTINSLDEDGNEVEEVEFYEEKRLISHATIRTALPRTFVITGLTAREANDLSLLISSGSLAAPMTIVEQSVIGPSMGRENLEAGFRGVQIASALVVLFMFAYYRLFGLAANAALIMNILLIFSVMSLIGATLTLPGIVGIV
;
A
#
# COMPACT_ATOMS: atom_id res chain seq x y z
N MET A 1 21.19 57.92 18.00
CA MET A 1 20.80 56.58 18.48
C MET A 1 19.92 55.95 17.41
N LEU A 2 20.44 54.97 16.67
CA LEU A 2 19.83 54.46 15.44
C LEU A 2 18.86 53.26 15.66
N ASN A 3 18.56 52.90 16.91
CA ASN A 3 17.70 51.76 17.23
C ASN A 3 16.36 52.25 17.80
N ARG A 4 15.28 52.10 17.04
CA ARG A 4 13.92 52.54 17.40
C ARG A 4 13.14 51.50 18.22
N TYR A 5 13.69 50.29 18.40
CA TYR A 5 13.00 49.19 19.07
C TYR A 5 13.48 48.97 20.52
N PRO A 6 12.57 48.67 21.46
CA PRO A 6 12.91 48.21 22.80
C PRO A 6 13.82 46.97 22.80
N LEU A 7 14.70 46.84 23.80
CA LEU A 7 15.67 45.72 23.90
C LEU A 7 15.02 44.34 23.81
N TRP A 8 13.85 44.14 24.43
CA TRP A 8 13.14 42.86 24.38
C TRP A 8 12.65 42.51 22.97
N LYS A 9 12.25 43.49 22.14
CA LYS A 9 11.88 43.26 20.75
C LYS A 9 13.09 42.85 19.91
N ASN A 10 14.24 43.48 20.14
CA ASN A 10 15.48 43.11 19.46
C ASN A 10 15.96 41.71 19.87
N LEU A 11 15.82 41.33 21.15
CA LEU A 11 16.10 39.98 21.63
C LEU A 11 15.15 38.94 21.01
N LEU A 12 13.86 39.28 20.88
CA LEU A 12 12.88 38.42 20.23
C LEU A 12 13.19 38.23 18.74
N ILE A 13 13.56 39.30 18.03
CA ILE A 13 13.99 39.21 16.63
C ILE A 13 15.24 38.32 16.52
N LEU A 14 16.25 38.54 17.37
CA LEU A 14 17.46 37.71 17.37
C LEU A 14 17.14 36.23 17.63
N PHE A 15 16.25 35.93 18.57
CA PHE A 15 15.81 34.57 18.86
C PHE A 15 15.11 33.92 17.66
N VAL A 16 14.20 34.65 17.00
CA VAL A 16 13.50 34.18 15.78
C VAL A 16 14.48 33.92 14.65
N VAL A 17 15.51 34.76 14.49
CA VAL A 17 16.55 34.58 13.47
C VAL A 17 17.41 33.35 13.76
N VAL A 18 17.81 33.15 15.02
CA VAL A 18 18.57 31.96 15.43
C VAL A 18 17.77 30.69 15.21
N LEU A 19 16.48 30.69 15.56
CA LEU A 19 15.58 29.57 15.25
C LEU A 19 15.45 29.35 13.75
N GLY A 20 15.23 30.41 12.97
CA GLY A 20 15.13 30.33 11.51
C GLY A 20 16.38 29.72 10.89
N LEU A 21 17.57 30.12 11.33
CA LEU A 21 18.85 29.54 10.88
C LEU A 21 18.97 28.07 11.28
N LEU A 22 18.64 27.73 12.51
CA LEU A 22 18.77 26.37 13.03
C LEU A 22 17.83 25.37 12.32
N TYR A 23 16.59 25.77 12.03
CA TYR A 23 15.61 24.93 11.33
C TYR A 23 15.72 24.98 9.80
N SER A 24 16.42 25.97 9.21
CA SER A 24 16.70 25.99 7.77
C SER A 24 18.03 25.35 7.39
N ALA A 25 18.98 25.24 8.33
CA ALA A 25 20.26 24.58 8.12
C ALA A 25 20.20 23.12 7.60
N PRO A 26 19.22 22.26 7.97
CA PRO A 26 19.12 20.91 7.40
C PRO A 26 19.03 20.89 5.88
N ASN A 27 18.45 21.93 5.26
CA ASN A 27 18.29 22.02 3.80
C ASN A 27 19.61 22.22 3.05
N LEU A 28 20.72 22.50 3.76
CA LEU A 28 22.06 22.60 3.17
C LEU A 28 22.74 21.24 2.98
N TYR A 29 22.12 20.17 3.49
CA TYR A 29 22.61 18.80 3.45
C TYR A 29 21.75 18.00 2.45
N PRO A 30 22.07 18.01 1.15
CA PRO A 30 21.36 17.18 0.16
C PRO A 30 21.62 15.70 0.45
N ASP A 31 20.66 14.84 0.11
CA ASP A 31 20.85 13.41 0.25
C ASP A 31 21.88 12.90 -0.76
N ASP A 32 22.64 11.89 -0.33
CA ASP A 32 23.56 11.17 -1.19
C ASP A 32 22.81 10.05 -1.92
N GLU A 33 23.13 9.85 -3.18
CA GLU A 33 22.64 8.69 -3.93
C GLU A 33 23.25 7.43 -3.31
N ALA A 34 22.40 6.51 -2.88
CA ALA A 34 22.83 5.31 -2.17
C ALA A 34 22.18 4.04 -2.71
N ILE A 35 22.81 2.91 -2.47
CA ILE A 35 22.20 1.59 -2.66
C ILE A 35 22.09 0.94 -1.29
N LEU A 36 20.90 0.47 -0.98
CA LEU A 36 20.65 -0.34 0.20
C LEU A 36 20.59 -1.79 -0.22
N ILE A 37 21.40 -2.61 0.42
CA ILE A 37 21.48 -4.05 0.21
C ILE A 37 21.09 -4.68 1.54
N ASN A 38 20.10 -5.54 1.52
CA ASN A 38 19.69 -6.29 2.69
C ASN A 38 19.52 -7.77 2.34
N ASN A 39 19.73 -8.59 3.35
CA ASN A 39 19.43 -10.02 3.31
C ASN A 39 18.51 -10.31 4.49
N GLU A 40 17.39 -10.95 4.20
CA GLU A 40 16.36 -11.17 5.22
C GLU A 40 16.63 -12.38 6.11
N ASN A 41 17.58 -13.23 5.72
CA ASN A 41 17.83 -14.54 6.35
C ASN A 41 19.13 -14.60 7.15
N LEU A 42 20.07 -13.71 6.86
CA LEU A 42 21.41 -13.72 7.41
C LEU A 42 21.82 -12.31 7.81
N GLU A 43 22.46 -12.19 8.97
CA GLU A 43 23.15 -10.96 9.36
C GLU A 43 24.26 -10.65 8.35
N MET A 44 24.40 -9.37 8.02
CA MET A 44 25.41 -8.92 7.06
C MET A 44 26.81 -9.15 7.62
N SER A 45 27.65 -9.78 6.81
CA SER A 45 29.04 -10.07 7.14
C SER A 45 29.98 -9.08 6.45
N GLU A 46 31.16 -8.87 7.03
CA GLU A 46 32.26 -8.15 6.36
C GLU A 46 32.65 -8.81 5.02
N ALA A 47 32.36 -10.10 4.84
CA ALA A 47 32.54 -10.79 3.57
C ALA A 47 31.59 -10.28 2.47
N ASP A 48 30.34 -9.95 2.83
CA ASP A 48 29.34 -9.43 1.90
C ASP A 48 29.72 -8.02 1.45
N VAL A 49 30.23 -7.21 2.37
CA VAL A 49 30.80 -5.89 2.07
C VAL A 49 31.94 -6.01 1.05
N ALA A 50 32.89 -6.91 1.29
CA ALA A 50 34.01 -7.12 0.36
C ALA A 50 33.55 -7.62 -1.03
N GLN A 51 32.50 -8.44 -1.11
CA GLN A 51 31.93 -8.89 -2.37
C GLN A 51 31.28 -7.74 -3.14
N VAL A 52 30.52 -6.89 -2.45
CA VAL A 52 29.91 -5.68 -3.02
C VAL A 52 30.98 -4.71 -3.52
N GLU A 53 32.03 -4.45 -2.74
CA GLU A 53 33.15 -3.60 -3.15
C GLU A 53 33.84 -4.17 -4.40
N THR A 54 34.09 -5.47 -4.44
CA THR A 54 34.70 -6.15 -5.60
C THR A 54 33.83 -6.00 -6.86
N ALA A 55 32.51 -6.12 -6.73
CA ALA A 55 31.57 -5.95 -7.84
C ALA A 55 31.57 -4.52 -8.39
N LEU A 56 31.61 -3.53 -7.50
CA LEU A 56 31.69 -2.11 -7.86
C LEU A 56 33.02 -1.76 -8.55
N GLU A 57 34.14 -2.28 -8.03
CA GLU A 57 35.45 -2.11 -8.63
C GLU A 57 35.53 -2.76 -10.03
N ALA A 58 34.98 -3.97 -10.19
CA ALA A 58 34.92 -4.66 -11.48
C ALA A 58 34.09 -3.88 -12.52
N ALA A 59 33.02 -3.21 -12.08
CA ALA A 59 32.19 -2.35 -12.92
C ALA A 59 32.77 -0.94 -13.14
N GLN A 60 33.93 -0.63 -12.54
CA GLN A 60 34.60 0.69 -12.57
C GLN A 60 33.69 1.81 -12.05
N ILE A 61 33.05 1.59 -10.90
CA ILE A 61 32.13 2.54 -10.29
C ILE A 61 32.76 3.15 -9.05
N ASP A 62 32.87 4.48 -9.03
CA ASP A 62 33.39 5.22 -7.88
C ASP A 62 32.34 5.31 -6.77
N PHE A 63 32.66 4.77 -5.59
CA PHE A 63 31.91 4.92 -4.34
C PHE A 63 32.78 5.63 -3.29
N PHE A 64 32.16 6.36 -2.35
CA PHE A 64 32.91 7.17 -1.37
C PHE A 64 32.61 6.81 0.08
N GLY A 65 31.60 5.98 0.33
CA GLY A 65 31.26 5.52 1.67
C GLY A 65 30.52 4.21 1.61
N VAL A 66 30.91 3.28 2.48
CA VAL A 66 30.16 2.07 2.75
C VAL A 66 29.89 2.04 4.24
N GLU A 67 28.62 2.04 4.60
CA GLU A 67 28.16 1.86 5.96
C GLU A 67 27.51 0.48 6.02
N PHE A 68 27.92 -0.35 6.97
CA PHE A 68 27.24 -1.63 7.21
C PHE A 68 26.70 -1.64 8.63
N ASP A 69 25.51 -2.22 8.77
CA ASP A 69 24.91 -2.58 10.04
C ASP A 69 24.58 -4.08 10.01
N ALA A 70 24.09 -4.64 11.11
CA ALA A 70 23.78 -6.07 11.21
C ALA A 70 22.78 -6.56 10.14
N ASN A 71 21.93 -5.68 9.61
CA ASN A 71 20.83 -6.04 8.72
C ASN A 71 20.92 -5.47 7.30
N SER A 72 21.82 -4.52 7.05
CA SER A 72 21.95 -3.90 5.74
C SER A 72 23.33 -3.33 5.47
N ILE A 73 23.70 -3.31 4.19
CA ILE A 73 24.86 -2.61 3.66
C ILE A 73 24.33 -1.43 2.85
N GLN A 74 24.83 -0.24 3.16
CA GLN A 74 24.52 0.98 2.46
C GLN A 74 25.77 1.50 1.76
N VAL A 75 25.72 1.56 0.43
CA VAL A 75 26.81 2.09 -0.40
C VAL A 75 26.42 3.47 -0.91
N ARG A 76 27.26 4.49 -0.65
CA ARG A 76 27.07 5.86 -1.14
C ARG A 76 27.87 6.11 -2.41
N LEU A 77 27.21 6.67 -3.42
CA LEU A 77 27.67 6.76 -4.79
C LEU A 77 27.64 8.19 -5.30
N ASN A 78 28.54 8.49 -6.23
CA ASN A 78 28.58 9.79 -6.88
C ASN A 78 27.59 9.81 -8.06
N GLY A 79 26.34 10.15 -7.76
CA GLY A 79 25.32 10.47 -8.76
C GLY A 79 24.50 9.27 -9.26
N VAL A 80 23.34 9.63 -9.83
CA VAL A 80 22.27 8.71 -10.25
C VAL A 80 22.72 7.68 -11.29
N GLU A 81 23.56 8.05 -12.25
CA GLU A 81 24.02 7.11 -13.29
C GLU A 81 24.89 5.99 -12.70
N ASN A 82 25.79 6.34 -11.78
CA ASN A 82 26.59 5.37 -11.05
C ASN A 82 25.71 4.49 -10.14
N GLN A 83 24.65 5.05 -9.56
CA GLN A 83 23.66 4.32 -8.77
C GLN A 83 22.96 3.21 -9.58
N PHE A 84 22.46 3.52 -10.77
CA PHE A 84 21.82 2.50 -11.61
C PHE A 84 22.80 1.42 -12.08
N ARG A 85 24.01 1.82 -12.50
CA ARG A 85 25.05 0.87 -12.93
C ARG A 85 25.51 -0.03 -11.77
N ALA A 86 25.63 0.54 -10.57
CA ALA A 86 26.01 -0.17 -9.37
C ALA A 86 24.95 -1.18 -8.97
N LYS A 87 23.67 -0.82 -9.05
CA LYS A 87 22.57 -1.75 -8.80
C LYS A 87 22.70 -2.99 -9.70
N THR A 88 22.84 -2.81 -11.01
CA THR A 88 22.97 -3.93 -11.96
C THR A 88 24.20 -4.78 -11.67
N ALA A 89 25.35 -4.15 -11.42
CA ALA A 89 26.59 -4.88 -11.11
C ALA A 89 26.48 -5.69 -9.81
N ILE A 90 25.83 -5.13 -8.79
CA ILE A 90 25.62 -5.78 -7.50
C ILE A 90 24.63 -6.93 -7.64
N GLU A 91 23.49 -6.73 -8.32
CA GLU A 91 22.49 -7.77 -8.59
C GLU A 91 23.07 -8.96 -9.38
N GLU A 92 23.97 -8.71 -10.33
CA GLU A 92 24.65 -9.79 -11.09
C GLU A 92 25.70 -10.54 -10.25
N SER A 93 26.24 -9.90 -9.21
CA SER A 93 27.33 -10.45 -8.38
C SER A 93 26.86 -11.17 -7.11
N LEU A 94 25.69 -10.80 -6.59
CA LEU A 94 25.08 -11.38 -5.41
C LEU A 94 24.12 -12.51 -5.80
N THR A 95 23.86 -13.40 -4.85
CA THR A 95 22.88 -14.49 -5.04
C THR A 95 21.45 -13.92 -4.95
N ASP A 96 20.46 -14.61 -5.52
CA ASP A 96 19.04 -14.17 -5.58
C ASP A 96 18.36 -13.88 -4.23
N ASP A 97 19.02 -14.19 -3.10
CA ASP A 97 18.55 -13.98 -1.74
C ASP A 97 18.79 -12.54 -1.22
N TYR A 98 19.57 -11.73 -1.93
CA TYR A 98 19.84 -10.33 -1.59
C TYR A 98 18.86 -9.40 -2.30
N ILE A 99 18.29 -8.45 -1.55
CA ILE A 99 17.46 -7.39 -2.12
C ILE A 99 18.34 -6.15 -2.29
N VAL A 100 18.44 -5.66 -3.52
CA VAL A 100 19.23 -4.49 -3.89
C VAL A 100 18.27 -3.35 -4.27
N ALA A 101 18.14 -2.37 -3.38
CA ALA A 101 17.24 -1.24 -3.55
C ALA A 101 18.02 0.06 -3.78
N LEU A 102 17.47 0.92 -4.65
CA LEU A 102 17.96 2.28 -4.84
C LEU A 102 17.42 3.12 -3.68
N ASN A 103 18.28 3.91 -3.04
CA ASN A 103 17.93 4.70 -1.86
C ASN A 103 18.57 6.10 -1.90
N LEU A 104 18.04 7.02 -1.10
CA LEU A 104 18.64 8.33 -0.83
C LEU A 104 19.08 8.37 0.63
N ALA A 105 20.39 8.45 0.87
CA ALA A 105 20.94 8.46 2.22
C ALA A 105 20.98 9.89 2.77
N PRO A 106 20.35 10.18 3.93
CA PRO A 106 20.35 11.52 4.50
C PRO A 106 21.75 11.90 5.01
N THR A 107 22.21 13.10 4.66
CA THR A 107 23.51 13.65 5.13
C THR A 107 23.37 14.58 6.34
N THR A 108 22.14 14.80 6.82
CA THR A 108 21.82 15.68 7.94
C THR A 108 22.46 15.18 9.26
N PRO A 109 23.20 16.02 9.99
CA PRO A 109 23.79 15.64 11.27
C PRO A 109 22.75 15.16 12.31
N GLY A 110 23.05 14.10 13.06
CA GLY A 110 22.10 13.50 14.01
C GLY A 110 21.62 14.44 15.14
N TRP A 111 22.43 15.42 15.55
CA TRP A 111 22.00 16.42 16.56
C TRP A 111 20.89 17.35 16.04
N MET A 112 20.83 17.55 14.72
CA MET A 112 19.83 18.39 14.05
C MET A 112 18.52 17.62 13.86
N GLN A 113 18.60 16.32 13.56
CA GLN A 113 17.44 15.43 13.56
C GLN A 113 16.83 15.30 14.97
N ALA A 114 17.67 15.19 16.01
CA ALA A 114 17.20 15.03 17.40
C ALA A 114 16.37 16.22 17.94
N ILE A 115 16.56 17.41 17.39
CA ILE A 115 15.78 18.62 17.73
C ILE A 115 14.56 18.82 16.81
N GLY A 116 14.25 17.84 15.96
CA GLY A 116 13.16 17.88 15.01
C GLY A 116 13.40 18.83 13.83
N ALA A 117 14.66 19.25 13.60
CA ALA A 117 15.02 20.03 12.44
C ALA A 117 15.29 19.09 11.25
N GLY A 118 14.22 18.67 10.60
CA GLY A 118 14.28 17.90 9.35
C GLY A 118 14.53 18.80 8.14
N LYS A 119 14.99 18.21 7.03
CA LYS A 119 14.96 18.90 5.74
C LYS A 119 13.51 19.09 5.28
N MET A 120 13.31 20.01 4.35
CA MET A 120 12.05 20.21 3.67
C MET A 120 11.80 19.10 2.65
N ASN A 121 10.54 18.76 2.47
CA ASN A 121 10.12 17.70 1.57
C ASN A 121 10.14 18.23 0.13
N LEU A 122 10.63 17.44 -0.82
CA LEU A 122 10.67 17.83 -2.23
C LEU A 122 9.52 17.15 -2.97
N GLY A 123 8.85 17.90 -3.82
CA GLY A 123 7.77 17.39 -4.65
C GLY A 123 8.30 16.48 -5.74
N LEU A 124 7.39 15.72 -6.33
CA LEU A 124 7.66 14.80 -7.44
C LEU A 124 8.45 15.47 -8.58
N ASP A 125 8.14 16.73 -8.90
CA ASP A 125 8.80 17.50 -9.96
C ASP A 125 10.29 17.79 -9.70
N LEU A 126 10.72 17.70 -8.44
CA LEU A 126 12.07 18.04 -7.99
C LEU A 126 12.87 16.80 -7.57
N GLN A 127 12.22 15.82 -6.93
CA GLN A 127 12.84 14.59 -6.45
C GLN A 127 12.74 13.44 -7.47
N GLY A 128 11.86 13.56 -8.46
CA GLY A 128 11.45 12.43 -9.30
C GLY A 128 10.56 11.45 -8.55
N GLY A 129 9.99 10.49 -9.26
CA GLY A 129 9.09 9.48 -8.71
C GLY A 129 7.96 9.10 -9.65
N VAL A 130 6.85 8.64 -9.07
CA VAL A 130 5.65 8.23 -9.81
C VAL A 130 4.38 8.84 -9.26
N HIS A 131 3.46 9.18 -10.16
CA HIS A 131 2.10 9.62 -9.88
C HIS A 131 1.14 8.64 -10.55
N PHE A 132 0.19 8.11 -9.78
CA PHE A 132 -0.87 7.21 -10.26
C PHE A 132 -2.24 7.79 -9.91
N LEU A 133 -3.13 7.80 -10.90
CA LEU A 133 -4.57 7.93 -10.66
C LEU A 133 -5.19 6.53 -10.75
N MET A 134 -5.65 6.04 -9.61
CA MET A 134 -6.29 4.74 -9.47
C MET A 134 -7.81 4.91 -9.50
N GLU A 135 -8.53 4.08 -10.24
CA GLU A 135 -9.99 4.01 -10.22
C GLU A 135 -10.44 2.73 -9.52
N VAL A 136 -11.34 2.86 -8.54
CA VAL A 136 -11.88 1.74 -7.76
C VAL A 136 -13.17 1.25 -8.40
N ASP A 137 -13.27 -0.06 -8.59
CA ASP A 137 -14.46 -0.72 -9.13
C ASP A 137 -15.56 -0.78 -8.05
N MET A 138 -16.49 0.16 -8.12
CA MET A 138 -17.58 0.26 -7.15
C MET A 138 -18.64 -0.82 -7.35
N ASP A 139 -18.80 -1.33 -8.58
CA ASP A 139 -19.81 -2.34 -8.88
C ASP A 139 -19.38 -3.69 -8.31
N ALA A 140 -18.11 -4.04 -8.43
CA ALA A 140 -17.53 -5.21 -7.77
C ALA A 140 -17.66 -5.15 -6.24
N ALA A 141 -17.56 -3.97 -5.64
CA ALA A 141 -17.76 -3.78 -4.20
C ALA A 141 -19.20 -4.13 -3.76
N ILE A 142 -20.18 -3.66 -4.55
CA ILE A 142 -21.60 -3.89 -4.30
C ILE A 142 -21.95 -5.36 -4.53
N GLU A 143 -21.43 -5.95 -5.61
CA GLU A 143 -21.62 -7.37 -5.93
C GLU A 143 -21.09 -8.26 -4.80
N ARG A 144 -19.85 -8.02 -4.33
CA ARG A 144 -19.26 -8.76 -3.21
C ARG A 144 -20.12 -8.64 -1.94
N ARG A 145 -20.57 -7.42 -1.60
CA ARG A 145 -21.47 -7.20 -0.45
C ARG A 145 -22.77 -8.00 -0.57
N MET A 146 -23.33 -8.10 -1.77
CA MET A 146 -24.54 -8.88 -2.01
C MET A 146 -24.30 -10.39 -2.02
N ALA A 147 -23.14 -10.85 -2.47
CA ALA A 147 -22.71 -12.24 -2.36
C ALA A 147 -22.57 -12.66 -0.89
N ASP A 148 -21.96 -11.81 -0.06
CA ASP A 148 -21.85 -12.04 1.39
C ASP A 148 -23.24 -12.11 2.04
N ASN A 149 -24.12 -11.17 1.69
CA ASN A 149 -25.51 -11.19 2.15
C ASN A 149 -26.22 -12.48 1.73
N LEU A 150 -26.01 -12.95 0.50
CA LEU A 150 -26.59 -14.21 0.00
C LEU A 150 -26.12 -15.42 0.81
N SER A 151 -24.82 -15.49 1.13
CA SER A 151 -24.25 -16.55 1.96
C SER A 151 -24.86 -16.53 3.38
N ASN A 152 -24.92 -15.35 3.99
CA ASN A 152 -25.49 -15.18 5.33
C ASN A 152 -26.99 -15.50 5.39
N VAL A 153 -27.76 -15.05 4.39
CA VAL A 153 -29.18 -15.41 4.22
C VAL A 153 -29.32 -16.93 4.14
N ARG A 154 -28.50 -17.60 3.32
CA ARG A 154 -28.55 -19.07 3.18
C ARG A 154 -28.25 -19.77 4.51
N SER A 155 -27.26 -19.28 5.26
CA SER A 155 -26.89 -19.82 6.57
C SER A 155 -28.01 -19.68 7.60
N ILE A 156 -28.58 -18.48 7.74
CA ILE A 156 -29.69 -18.21 8.68
C ILE A 156 -30.91 -19.07 8.35
N LEU A 157 -31.29 -19.16 7.07
CA LEU A 157 -32.45 -19.97 6.66
C LEU A 157 -32.24 -21.47 6.92
N ARG A 158 -31.01 -21.96 6.77
CA ARG A 158 -30.64 -23.35 7.11
C ARG A 158 -30.71 -23.60 8.62
N GLU A 159 -30.15 -22.69 9.43
CA GLU A 159 -30.16 -22.78 10.89
C GLU A 159 -31.59 -22.78 11.46
N GLN A 160 -32.45 -21.89 10.95
CA GLN A 160 -33.86 -21.81 11.31
C GLN A 160 -34.75 -22.88 10.64
N ARG A 161 -34.15 -23.78 9.84
CA ARG A 161 -34.83 -24.89 9.14
C ARG A 161 -35.96 -24.44 8.21
N ILE A 162 -35.85 -23.25 7.63
CA ILE A 162 -36.83 -22.70 6.69
C ILE A 162 -36.52 -23.23 5.29
N ARG A 163 -37.51 -23.87 4.66
CA ARG A 163 -37.31 -24.51 3.36
C ARG A 163 -37.45 -23.51 2.21
N THR A 164 -36.37 -23.31 1.47
CA THR A 164 -36.35 -22.49 0.24
C THR A 164 -36.38 -23.36 -1.01
N ARG A 165 -37.01 -22.87 -2.09
CA ARG A 165 -36.93 -23.44 -3.44
C ARG A 165 -35.68 -22.99 -4.20
N GLY A 166 -35.15 -21.82 -3.86
CA GLY A 166 -33.94 -21.26 -4.46
C GLY A 166 -33.64 -19.89 -3.86
N ILE A 167 -32.36 -19.54 -3.87
CA ILE A 167 -31.84 -18.23 -3.45
C ILE A 167 -30.90 -17.80 -4.57
N ASN A 168 -31.25 -16.72 -5.25
CA ASN A 168 -30.51 -16.23 -6.40
C ASN A 168 -30.20 -14.73 -6.25
N LEU A 169 -29.03 -14.32 -6.71
CA LEU A 169 -28.74 -12.93 -7.01
C LEU A 169 -29.28 -12.66 -8.42
N VAL A 170 -30.21 -11.72 -8.56
CA VAL A 170 -30.83 -11.38 -9.86
C VAL A 170 -30.03 -10.29 -10.56
N ASP A 171 -29.52 -9.34 -9.77
CA ASP A 171 -28.73 -8.19 -10.19
C ASP A 171 -27.82 -7.78 -9.01
N ASN A 172 -26.84 -6.89 -9.22
CA ASN A 172 -25.87 -6.46 -8.21
C ASN A 172 -26.51 -5.83 -6.98
N MET A 173 -27.78 -5.42 -7.04
CA MET A 173 -28.52 -4.82 -5.93
C MET A 173 -29.77 -5.59 -5.50
N HIS A 174 -30.06 -6.75 -6.10
CA HIS A 174 -31.33 -7.46 -5.89
C HIS A 174 -31.13 -8.96 -5.66
N LEU A 175 -31.46 -9.41 -4.45
CA LEU A 175 -31.52 -10.80 -4.07
C LEU A 175 -32.96 -11.31 -4.03
N GLU A 176 -33.18 -12.51 -4.56
CA GLU A 176 -34.48 -13.17 -4.60
C GLU A 176 -34.45 -14.50 -3.84
N VAL A 177 -35.34 -14.66 -2.86
CA VAL A 177 -35.59 -15.94 -2.18
C VAL A 177 -36.96 -16.47 -2.53
N ARG A 178 -37.01 -17.72 -3.01
CA ARG A 178 -38.25 -18.40 -3.44
C ARG A 178 -38.71 -19.41 -2.41
N PHE A 179 -40.00 -19.40 -2.10
CA PHE A 179 -40.65 -20.28 -1.14
C PHE A 179 -41.84 -21.01 -1.76
N ALA A 180 -42.16 -22.18 -1.21
CA ALA A 180 -43.30 -22.99 -1.66
C ALA A 180 -44.64 -22.52 -1.08
N ASN A 181 -44.63 -21.82 0.06
CA ASN A 181 -45.83 -21.36 0.74
C ASN A 181 -45.60 -19.97 1.38
N ALA A 182 -46.70 -19.26 1.68
CA ALA A 182 -46.65 -17.90 2.24
C ALA A 182 -46.12 -17.87 3.69
N GLN A 183 -46.26 -18.97 4.43
CA GLN A 183 -45.88 -19.06 5.84
C GLN A 183 -44.36 -19.09 5.99
N ASP A 184 -43.67 -19.88 5.17
CA ASP A 184 -42.21 -19.97 5.12
C ASP A 184 -41.62 -18.62 4.70
N ARG A 185 -42.21 -17.94 3.70
CA ARG A 185 -41.81 -16.57 3.31
C ARG A 185 -41.94 -15.59 4.47
N SER A 186 -43.05 -15.63 5.18
CA SER A 186 -43.33 -14.68 6.28
C SER A 186 -42.41 -14.92 7.47
N SER A 187 -42.12 -16.19 7.78
CA SER A 187 -41.16 -16.58 8.82
C SER A 187 -39.73 -16.20 8.43
N ALA A 188 -39.34 -16.41 7.17
CA ALA A 188 -38.05 -15.95 6.67
C ALA A 188 -37.92 -14.42 6.75
N ARG A 189 -38.97 -13.69 6.37
CA ARG A 189 -38.97 -12.22 6.45
C ARG A 189 -38.75 -11.72 7.87
N SER A 190 -39.38 -12.31 8.88
CA SER A 190 -39.17 -11.86 10.27
C SER A 190 -37.72 -12.09 10.72
N GLU A 191 -37.14 -13.25 10.42
CA GLU A 191 -35.75 -13.55 10.79
C GLU A 191 -34.75 -12.66 10.04
N LEU A 192 -34.97 -12.40 8.76
CA LEU A 192 -34.03 -11.64 7.94
C LEU A 192 -34.13 -10.12 8.17
N LEU A 193 -35.31 -9.60 8.51
CA LEU A 193 -35.50 -8.16 8.70
C LEU A 193 -34.68 -7.63 9.87
N ASP A 194 -34.50 -8.42 10.93
CA ASP A 194 -33.68 -8.05 12.09
C ASP A 194 -32.17 -8.16 11.80
N ASN A 195 -31.77 -9.08 10.92
CA ASN A 195 -30.36 -9.33 10.59
C ASN A 195 -29.81 -8.44 9.45
N PHE A 196 -30.68 -7.90 8.60
CA PHE A 196 -30.28 -7.11 7.42
C PHE A 196 -31.03 -5.77 7.34
N PRO A 197 -30.72 -4.80 8.21
CA PRO A 197 -31.38 -3.48 8.21
C PRO A 197 -31.10 -2.67 6.92
N ASP A 198 -30.03 -3.02 6.22
CA ASP A 198 -29.56 -2.33 5.00
C ASP A 198 -30.40 -2.69 3.75
N LEU A 199 -31.25 -3.72 3.84
CA LEU A 199 -32.05 -4.24 2.74
C LEU A 199 -33.53 -3.84 2.86
N GLN A 200 -34.11 -3.41 1.74
CA GLN A 200 -35.55 -3.26 1.60
C GLN A 200 -36.19 -4.58 1.18
N PHE A 201 -37.18 -5.02 1.96
CA PHE A 201 -37.89 -6.27 1.74
C PHE A 201 -39.25 -6.05 1.08
N GLN A 202 -39.47 -6.65 -0.08
CA GLN A 202 -40.75 -6.66 -0.79
C GLN A 202 -41.26 -8.08 -1.00
N ASN A 203 -42.56 -8.26 -0.84
CA ASN A 203 -43.20 -9.56 -1.08
C ASN A 203 -43.76 -9.57 -2.51
N ARG A 204 -43.42 -10.61 -3.26
CA ARG A 204 -43.94 -10.85 -4.62
C ARG A 204 -44.49 -12.26 -4.72
N GLU A 205 -45.47 -12.48 -5.59
CA GLU A 205 -46.04 -13.80 -5.86
C GLU A 205 -46.08 -13.98 -7.38
N ALA A 206 -45.43 -15.03 -7.88
CA ALA A 206 -45.33 -15.33 -9.30
C ALA A 206 -45.17 -16.83 -9.52
N ASN A 207 -45.83 -17.39 -10.54
CA ASN A 207 -45.69 -18.80 -10.96
C ASN A 207 -45.87 -19.82 -9.81
N ASP A 208 -46.90 -19.67 -8.99
CA ASP A 208 -47.18 -20.50 -7.80
C ASP A 208 -46.05 -20.52 -6.74
N LEU A 209 -45.15 -19.53 -6.78
CA LEU A 209 -44.08 -19.34 -5.81
C LEU A 209 -44.27 -18.05 -5.03
N TYR A 210 -43.94 -18.11 -3.74
CA TYR A 210 -43.91 -16.96 -2.85
C TYR A 210 -42.49 -16.42 -2.81
N ILE A 211 -42.30 -15.19 -3.24
CA ILE A 211 -40.99 -14.58 -3.44
C ILE A 211 -40.77 -13.47 -2.41
N LEU A 212 -39.59 -13.44 -1.81
CA LEU A 212 -39.09 -12.35 -0.99
C LEU A 212 -37.97 -11.65 -1.75
N ASP A 213 -38.25 -10.44 -2.23
CA ASP A 213 -37.29 -9.58 -2.89
C ASP A 213 -36.58 -8.73 -1.84
N MET A 214 -35.24 -8.75 -1.85
CA MET A 214 -34.40 -7.95 -0.98
C MET A 214 -33.53 -7.04 -1.84
N ARG A 215 -33.62 -5.73 -1.63
CA ARG A 215 -32.93 -4.72 -2.46
C ARG A 215 -32.13 -3.74 -1.61
N LEU A 216 -30.96 -3.36 -2.10
CA LEU A 216 -30.19 -2.26 -1.51
C LEU A 216 -30.91 -0.93 -1.76
N THR A 217 -30.83 -0.03 -0.77
CA THR A 217 -31.29 1.34 -0.91
C THR A 217 -30.20 2.23 -1.49
N GLN A 218 -30.56 3.34 -2.13
CA GLN A 218 -29.58 4.27 -2.69
C GLN A 218 -28.64 4.85 -1.62
N ASP A 219 -29.15 5.10 -0.41
CA ASP A 219 -28.36 5.63 0.70
C ASP A 219 -27.29 4.63 1.14
N ILE A 220 -27.62 3.34 1.19
CA ILE A 220 -26.67 2.27 1.51
C ILE A 220 -25.66 2.10 0.37
N VAL A 221 -26.04 2.22 -0.90
CA VAL A 221 -25.08 2.18 -2.01
C VAL A 221 -24.04 3.29 -1.88
N LEU A 222 -24.47 4.53 -1.62
CA LEU A 222 -23.55 5.64 -1.41
C LEU A 222 -22.66 5.46 -0.18
N GLN A 223 -23.17 4.78 0.85
CA GLN A 223 -22.39 4.42 2.03
C GLN A 223 -21.34 3.36 1.69
N ILE A 224 -21.72 2.27 1.00
CA ILE A 224 -20.79 1.23 0.53
C ILE A 224 -19.68 1.86 -0.31
N GLN A 225 -20.00 2.77 -1.23
CA GLN A 225 -19.00 3.46 -2.05
C GLN A 225 -18.00 4.26 -1.21
N ARG A 226 -18.49 5.03 -0.21
CA ARG A 226 -17.62 5.80 0.69
C ARG A 226 -16.74 4.90 1.55
N ASP A 227 -17.33 3.86 2.13
CA ASP A 227 -16.63 2.92 3.01
C ASP A 227 -15.58 2.13 2.21
N THR A 228 -15.92 1.70 1.00
CA THR A 228 -15.00 1.01 0.06
C THR A 228 -13.84 1.90 -0.31
N LEU A 229 -14.09 3.16 -0.66
CA LEU A 229 -13.03 4.10 -1.02
C LEU A 229 -12.10 4.38 0.17
N GLN A 230 -12.65 4.55 1.37
CA GLN A 230 -11.86 4.77 2.58
C GLN A 230 -11.03 3.53 2.96
N ALA A 231 -11.60 2.33 2.81
CA ALA A 231 -10.91 1.06 3.02
C ALA A 231 -9.76 0.91 2.01
N ASN A 232 -10.03 1.06 0.72
CA ASN A 232 -9.01 0.98 -0.33
C ASN A 232 -7.91 2.04 -0.17
N ARG A 233 -8.25 3.26 0.26
CA ARG A 233 -7.26 4.30 0.61
C ARG A 233 -6.34 3.84 1.73
N THR A 234 -6.91 3.24 2.78
CA THR A 234 -6.13 2.73 3.93
C THR A 234 -5.21 1.58 3.51
N THR A 235 -5.72 0.66 2.67
CA THR A 235 -4.91 -0.40 2.07
C THR A 235 -3.78 0.16 1.21
N LEU A 236 -4.06 1.13 0.33
CA LEU A 236 -3.04 1.78 -0.49
C LEU A 236 -1.97 2.45 0.38
N LEU A 237 -2.35 3.15 1.45
CA LEU A 237 -1.39 3.73 2.40
C LEU A 237 -0.44 2.65 2.95
N ASN A 238 -0.99 1.53 3.44
CA ASN A 238 -0.19 0.43 3.98
C ASN A 238 0.72 -0.22 2.90
N ARG A 239 0.25 -0.33 1.65
CA ARG A 239 1.06 -0.86 0.52
C ARG A 239 2.22 0.06 0.20
N VAL A 240 1.97 1.35 0.25
CA VAL A 240 3.00 2.34 -0.04
C VAL A 240 4.02 2.44 1.09
N ASP A 241 3.60 2.35 2.34
CA ASP A 241 4.53 2.28 3.48
C ASP A 241 5.46 1.07 3.35
N ALA A 242 4.94 -0.05 2.84
CA ALA A 242 5.73 -1.26 2.59
C ALA A 242 6.74 -1.12 1.44
N LEU A 243 6.58 -0.13 0.55
CA LEU A 243 7.58 0.20 -0.47
C LEU A 243 8.79 0.95 0.13
N GLY A 244 8.74 1.35 1.41
CA GLY A 244 9.83 2.09 2.06
C GLY A 244 9.99 3.51 1.53
N VAL A 245 8.95 4.06 0.89
CA VAL A 245 8.99 5.42 0.31
C VAL A 245 8.92 6.45 1.43
N ALA A 246 9.80 7.45 1.38
CA ALA A 246 9.73 8.59 2.28
C ALA A 246 8.52 9.45 1.88
N GLU A 247 7.49 9.47 2.74
CA GLU A 247 6.36 10.41 2.71
C GLU A 247 5.44 10.31 1.48
N PRO A 248 4.75 9.18 1.30
CA PRO A 248 3.79 9.04 0.22
C PRO A 248 2.53 9.88 0.42
N THR A 249 1.93 10.35 -0.68
CA THR A 249 0.60 10.96 -0.63
C THR A 249 -0.44 10.00 -1.20
N VAL A 250 -1.48 9.71 -0.41
CA VAL A 250 -2.63 8.92 -0.85
C VAL A 250 -3.89 9.71 -0.55
N GLN A 251 -4.55 10.20 -1.60
CA GLN A 251 -5.68 11.11 -1.49
C GLN A 251 -6.85 10.67 -2.36
N GLN A 252 -8.06 10.86 -1.87
CA GLN A 252 -9.26 10.65 -2.66
C GLN A 252 -9.41 11.77 -3.70
N GLN A 253 -9.70 11.40 -4.95
CA GLN A 253 -10.07 12.31 -6.02
C GLN A 253 -11.47 11.93 -6.55
N GLY A 254 -12.46 12.78 -6.32
CA GLY A 254 -13.84 12.50 -6.74
C GLY A 254 -14.50 11.38 -5.94
N SER A 255 -15.45 10.66 -6.57
CA SER A 255 -16.26 9.63 -5.90
C SER A 255 -15.69 8.22 -5.96
N ASN A 256 -14.84 7.91 -6.95
CA ASN A 256 -14.33 6.56 -7.18
C ASN A 256 -12.83 6.50 -7.50
N ARG A 257 -12.08 7.61 -7.38
CA ARG A 257 -10.64 7.62 -7.69
C ARG A 257 -9.78 7.96 -6.48
N ILE A 258 -8.56 7.46 -6.51
CA ILE A 258 -7.52 7.69 -5.51
C ILE A 258 -6.24 8.08 -6.23
N VAL A 259 -5.69 9.24 -5.87
CA VAL A 259 -4.36 9.70 -6.29
C VAL A 259 -3.32 9.12 -5.35
N VAL A 260 -2.27 8.56 -5.93
CA VAL A 260 -1.09 8.07 -5.22
C VAL A 260 0.14 8.73 -5.79
N GLU A 261 0.91 9.43 -4.96
CA GLU A 261 2.19 10.02 -5.35
C GLU A 261 3.31 9.42 -4.51
N LEU A 262 4.32 8.89 -5.18
CA LEU A 262 5.47 8.24 -4.57
C LEU A 262 6.74 9.01 -4.95
N PRO A 263 7.15 10.01 -4.16
CA PRO A 263 8.38 10.74 -4.41
C PRO A 263 9.60 9.83 -4.19
N GLY A 264 10.61 9.95 -5.04
CA GLY A 264 11.85 9.19 -4.94
C GLY A 264 11.77 7.71 -5.36
N VAL A 265 10.61 7.22 -5.80
CA VAL A 265 10.50 5.86 -6.37
C VAL A 265 11.18 5.82 -7.73
N GLN A 266 12.22 4.98 -7.83
CA GLN A 266 13.02 4.88 -9.05
C GLN A 266 12.56 3.76 -10.00
N ASP A 267 11.86 2.72 -9.50
CA ASP A 267 11.27 1.65 -10.31
C ASP A 267 9.72 1.73 -10.32
N PRO A 268 9.11 2.34 -11.34
CA PRO A 268 7.65 2.40 -11.46
C PRO A 268 7.00 1.02 -11.59
N ALA A 269 7.66 0.06 -12.24
CA ALA A 269 7.07 -1.25 -12.48
C ALA A 269 6.96 -2.05 -11.18
N GLN A 270 7.95 -1.94 -10.29
CA GLN A 270 7.88 -2.53 -8.94
C GLN A 270 6.74 -1.92 -8.11
N ALA A 271 6.58 -0.60 -8.15
CA ALA A 271 5.50 0.08 -7.46
C ALA A 271 4.12 -0.37 -7.98
N ILE A 272 3.94 -0.43 -9.30
CA ILE A 272 2.69 -0.92 -9.93
C ILE A 272 2.39 -2.35 -9.48
N ARG A 273 3.39 -3.25 -9.51
CA ARG A 273 3.21 -4.64 -9.06
C ARG A 273 2.72 -4.72 -7.62
N ILE A 274 3.23 -3.89 -6.71
CA ILE A 274 2.84 -3.92 -5.29
C ILE A 274 1.47 -3.26 -5.08
N LEU A 275 1.18 -2.18 -5.79
CA LEU A 275 -0.08 -1.45 -5.65
C LEU A 275 -1.27 -2.14 -6.30
N GLN A 276 -1.08 -2.83 -7.43
CA GLN A 276 -2.16 -3.51 -8.16
C GLN A 276 -2.38 -4.97 -7.75
N ARG A 277 -1.38 -5.67 -7.18
CA ARG A 277 -1.57 -7.07 -6.75
C ARG A 277 -2.59 -7.14 -5.63
N ILE A 278 -3.73 -7.77 -5.89
CA ILE A 278 -4.74 -8.06 -4.87
C ILE A 278 -4.55 -9.51 -4.50
N ALA A 279 -4.23 -9.78 -3.24
CA ALA A 279 -4.14 -11.12 -2.73
C ALA A 279 -4.95 -11.22 -1.45
N THR A 280 -5.81 -12.23 -1.36
CA THR A 280 -6.49 -12.58 -0.12
C THR A 280 -6.19 -14.02 0.25
N LEU A 281 -6.26 -14.33 1.53
CA LEU A 281 -6.21 -15.70 2.01
C LEU A 281 -7.60 -16.21 2.30
N GLU A 282 -7.87 -17.44 1.91
CA GLU A 282 -9.01 -18.19 2.37
C GLU A 282 -8.56 -19.46 3.09
N PHE A 283 -9.17 -19.71 4.25
CA PHE A 283 -8.92 -20.90 5.05
C PHE A 283 -10.07 -21.87 4.85
N HIS A 284 -9.73 -23.08 4.43
CA HIS A 284 -10.67 -24.15 4.10
C HIS A 284 -10.31 -25.43 4.86
N LEU A 285 -11.25 -26.35 4.98
CA LEU A 285 -10.98 -27.70 5.45
C LEU A 285 -10.75 -28.62 4.25
N GLU A 286 -10.04 -29.71 4.46
CA GLU A 286 -10.02 -30.81 3.49
C GLU A 286 -11.42 -31.43 3.38
N ALA A 287 -11.81 -31.78 2.16
CA ALA A 287 -13.09 -32.40 1.86
C ALA A 287 -13.24 -33.76 2.56
N GLU A 288 -14.44 -34.06 3.05
CA GLU A 288 -14.71 -35.35 3.69
C GLU A 288 -14.75 -36.50 2.68
N LEU A 289 -14.31 -37.69 3.11
CA LEU A 289 -14.36 -38.90 2.29
C LEU A 289 -15.80 -39.21 1.86
N GLY A 290 -16.05 -39.14 0.56
CA GLY A 290 -17.38 -39.36 -0.03
C GLY A 290 -18.25 -38.11 -0.13
N ALA A 291 -17.70 -36.92 0.09
CA ALA A 291 -18.37 -35.66 -0.14
C ALA A 291 -18.88 -35.55 -1.60
N PRO A 292 -20.03 -34.89 -1.84
CA PRO A 292 -20.50 -34.62 -3.19
C PRO A 292 -19.47 -33.84 -4.01
N ARG A 293 -19.29 -34.17 -5.29
CA ARG A 293 -18.36 -33.45 -6.20
C ARG A 293 -18.62 -31.95 -6.33
N SER A 294 -19.78 -31.46 -5.89
CA SER A 294 -20.13 -30.04 -5.90
C SER A 294 -19.68 -29.29 -4.64
N SER A 295 -19.25 -29.98 -3.59
CA SER A 295 -18.86 -29.38 -2.31
C SER A 295 -17.35 -29.23 -2.14
N TYR A 296 -16.56 -29.62 -3.14
CA TYR A 296 -15.10 -29.48 -3.08
C TYR A 296 -14.53 -29.17 -4.47
N GLU A 297 -13.32 -28.63 -4.49
CA GLU A 297 -12.54 -28.34 -5.69
C GLU A 297 -11.10 -28.85 -5.52
N ASN A 298 -10.48 -29.25 -6.63
CA ASN A 298 -9.18 -29.91 -6.60
C ASN A 298 -8.06 -28.89 -6.83
N TYR A 299 -7.10 -28.84 -5.91
CA TYR A 299 -5.94 -27.96 -5.98
C TYR A 299 -4.64 -28.76 -5.95
N GLN A 300 -3.58 -28.22 -6.57
CA GLN A 300 -2.24 -28.80 -6.48
C GLN A 300 -1.45 -28.08 -5.39
N THR A 301 -0.85 -28.86 -4.50
CA THR A 301 0.16 -28.37 -3.56
C THR A 301 1.45 -27.99 -4.29
N PRO A 302 2.33 -27.17 -3.68
CA PRO A 302 3.65 -26.87 -4.23
C PRO A 302 4.48 -28.12 -4.58
N ASP A 303 4.26 -29.23 -3.87
CA ASP A 303 4.94 -30.52 -4.08
C ASP A 303 4.30 -31.38 -5.20
N GLY A 304 3.24 -30.89 -5.86
CA GLY A 304 2.55 -31.56 -6.95
C GLY A 304 1.47 -32.58 -6.52
N LEU A 305 1.17 -32.69 -5.23
CA LEU A 305 0.07 -33.52 -4.72
C LEU A 305 -1.27 -32.82 -4.98
N LEU A 306 -2.23 -33.54 -5.56
CA LEU A 306 -3.62 -33.09 -5.69
C LEU A 306 -4.36 -33.28 -4.36
N VAL A 307 -5.03 -32.23 -3.91
CA VAL A 307 -5.81 -32.18 -2.67
C VAL A 307 -7.22 -31.72 -3.00
N ASP A 308 -8.21 -32.37 -2.38
CA ASP A 308 -9.62 -32.01 -2.48
C ASP A 308 -9.97 -31.03 -1.35
N VAL A 309 -10.18 -29.75 -1.69
CA VAL A 309 -10.43 -28.66 -0.74
C VAL A 309 -11.94 -28.41 -0.67
N ASP A 310 -12.50 -28.37 0.54
CA ASP A 310 -13.92 -28.03 0.75
C ASP A 310 -14.20 -26.60 0.27
N ASN A 311 -15.38 -26.38 -0.33
CA ASN A 311 -15.77 -25.06 -0.83
C ASN A 311 -16.21 -24.10 0.29
N ASP A 312 -16.47 -24.61 1.49
CA ASP A 312 -16.90 -23.80 2.64
C ASP A 312 -15.73 -23.03 3.26
N VAL A 313 -15.71 -21.71 3.05
CA VAL A 313 -14.70 -20.79 3.61
C VAL A 313 -14.86 -20.66 5.12
N ILE A 314 -13.85 -21.08 5.89
CA ILE A 314 -13.80 -20.94 7.35
C ILE A 314 -13.53 -19.50 7.76
N LEU A 315 -12.56 -18.87 7.10
CA LEU A 315 -12.04 -17.55 7.43
C LEU A 315 -11.48 -16.91 6.16
N GLN A 316 -11.66 -15.61 6.00
CA GLN A 316 -11.05 -14.81 4.93
C GLN A 316 -9.99 -13.85 5.47
N GLY A 317 -9.17 -13.34 4.55
CA GLY A 317 -8.07 -12.42 4.83
C GLY A 317 -8.49 -11.09 5.46
N ASP A 318 -9.76 -10.69 5.34
CA ASP A 318 -10.33 -9.49 5.99
C ASP A 318 -10.25 -9.53 7.52
N ARG A 319 -10.16 -10.74 8.10
CA ARG A 319 -10.01 -10.97 9.54
C ARG A 319 -8.57 -11.04 10.02
N ILE A 320 -7.61 -10.79 9.13
CA ILE A 320 -6.19 -10.73 9.46
C ILE A 320 -5.83 -9.30 9.86
N SER A 321 -5.34 -9.14 11.08
CA SER A 321 -4.90 -7.84 11.62
C SER A 321 -3.46 -7.50 11.30
N SER A 322 -2.57 -8.49 11.21
CA SER A 322 -1.19 -8.32 10.76
C SER A 322 -0.59 -9.64 10.31
N VAL A 323 0.35 -9.53 9.37
CA VAL A 323 1.17 -10.65 8.88
C VAL A 323 2.63 -10.22 8.91
N ARG A 324 3.50 -11.09 9.40
CA ARG A 324 4.94 -10.85 9.43
C ARG A 324 5.71 -12.11 9.05
N SER A 325 6.70 -11.98 8.17
CA SER A 325 7.72 -13.00 8.00
C SER A 325 8.61 -13.04 9.25
N THR A 326 8.86 -14.24 9.77
CA THR A 326 9.71 -14.48 10.95
C THR A 326 10.51 -15.76 10.72
N LEU A 327 11.59 -15.96 11.47
CA LEU A 327 12.34 -17.21 11.49
C LEU A 327 11.93 -18.02 12.72
N ASP A 328 11.84 -19.35 12.58
CA ASP A 328 11.65 -20.25 13.71
C ASP A 328 12.94 -20.42 14.53
N GLN A 329 12.90 -21.22 15.60
CA GLN A 329 14.08 -21.47 16.46
C GLN A 329 15.24 -22.19 15.74
N ASN A 330 14.97 -22.80 14.58
CA ASN A 330 15.93 -23.52 13.75
C ASN A 330 16.41 -22.67 12.56
N GLY A 331 16.00 -21.41 12.45
CA GLY A 331 16.31 -20.53 11.32
C GLY A 331 15.49 -20.82 10.07
N MET A 332 14.39 -21.58 10.16
CA MET A 332 13.49 -21.82 9.03
C MET A 332 12.48 -20.66 8.91
N PRO A 333 12.25 -20.12 7.71
CA PRO A 333 11.28 -19.06 7.50
C PRO A 333 9.84 -19.54 7.71
N GLN A 334 9.04 -18.67 8.35
CA GLN A 334 7.63 -18.89 8.64
C GLN A 334 6.87 -17.55 8.60
N VAL A 335 5.59 -17.60 8.26
CA VAL A 335 4.73 -16.42 8.25
C VAL A 335 3.82 -16.43 9.47
N GLN A 336 4.01 -15.48 10.38
CA GLN A 336 3.14 -15.30 11.54
C GLN A 336 1.91 -14.48 11.15
N ILE A 337 0.73 -15.04 11.42
CA ILE A 337 -0.57 -14.41 11.18
C ILE A 337 -1.21 -14.08 12.51
N ASN A 338 -1.64 -12.82 12.66
CA ASN A 338 -2.44 -12.36 13.78
C ASN A 338 -3.85 -12.01 13.30
N LEU A 339 -4.86 -12.67 13.84
CA LEU A 339 -6.25 -12.38 13.52
C LEU A 339 -6.82 -11.23 14.38
N ASP A 340 -7.96 -10.68 13.98
CA ASP A 340 -8.78 -9.86 14.88
C ASP A 340 -9.47 -10.74 15.96
N ALA A 341 -10.26 -10.13 16.84
CA ALA A 341 -10.97 -10.87 17.89
C ALA A 341 -12.04 -11.83 17.33
N GLN A 342 -12.74 -11.45 16.26
CA GLN A 342 -13.81 -12.24 15.67
C GLN A 342 -13.24 -13.45 14.91
N GLY A 343 -12.26 -13.22 14.03
CA GLY A 343 -11.54 -14.24 13.29
C GLY A 343 -10.82 -15.22 14.21
N GLY A 344 -10.20 -14.71 15.28
CA GLY A 344 -9.58 -15.55 16.31
C GLY A 344 -10.58 -16.52 16.97
N ASN A 345 -11.79 -16.06 17.30
CA ASN A 345 -12.84 -16.91 17.85
C ASN A 345 -13.39 -17.92 16.83
N GLN A 346 -13.56 -17.49 15.58
CA GLN A 346 -14.07 -18.31 14.48
C GLN A 346 -13.12 -19.46 14.15
N ILE A 347 -11.84 -19.16 13.90
CA ILE A 347 -10.83 -20.18 13.61
C ILE A 347 -10.66 -21.14 14.80
N ASN A 348 -10.68 -20.61 16.03
CA ASN A 348 -10.49 -21.42 17.23
C ASN A 348 -11.66 -22.40 17.43
N ARG A 349 -12.89 -21.97 17.18
CA ARG A 349 -14.08 -22.83 17.25
C ARG A 349 -14.01 -23.95 16.21
N VAL A 350 -13.77 -23.60 14.94
CA VAL A 350 -13.75 -24.57 13.84
C VAL A 350 -12.60 -25.57 14.00
N THR A 351 -11.39 -25.11 14.34
CA THR A 351 -10.24 -26.00 14.53
C THR A 351 -10.36 -26.89 15.76
N ARG A 352 -11.05 -26.46 16.83
CA ARG A 352 -11.31 -27.29 18.01
C ARG A 352 -12.14 -28.53 17.67
N GLU A 353 -13.11 -28.39 16.77
CA GLU A 353 -14.01 -29.48 16.36
C GLU A 353 -13.40 -30.37 15.27
N ASN A 354 -12.34 -29.91 14.61
CA ASN A 354 -11.72 -30.55 13.45
C ASN A 354 -10.24 -30.94 13.69
N VAL A 355 -9.85 -31.19 14.95
CA VAL A 355 -8.49 -31.68 15.27
C VAL A 355 -8.25 -33.04 14.59
N GLY A 356 -7.13 -33.15 13.88
CA GLY A 356 -6.75 -34.33 13.09
C GLY A 356 -7.16 -34.27 11.62
N ARG A 357 -7.98 -33.30 11.21
CA ARG A 357 -8.24 -33.00 9.79
C ARG A 357 -7.17 -32.08 9.22
N ASN A 358 -7.02 -32.07 7.90
CA ASN A 358 -6.18 -31.09 7.23
C ASN A 358 -6.93 -29.77 7.02
N MET A 359 -6.15 -28.69 7.09
CA MET A 359 -6.55 -27.33 6.77
C MET A 359 -5.76 -26.88 5.55
N ASP A 360 -6.51 -26.31 4.61
CA ASP A 360 -6.02 -25.81 3.35
C ASP A 360 -6.07 -24.28 3.37
N ILE A 361 -4.98 -23.65 2.93
CA ILE A 361 -4.90 -22.20 2.81
C ILE A 361 -4.74 -21.88 1.33
N LEU A 362 -5.74 -21.22 0.76
CA LEU A 362 -5.73 -20.74 -0.61
C LEU A 362 -5.30 -19.27 -0.64
N LEU A 363 -4.32 -18.97 -1.49
CA LEU A 363 -4.00 -17.62 -1.93
C LEU A 363 -4.83 -17.33 -3.17
N ILE A 364 -5.67 -16.32 -3.10
CA ILE A 364 -6.47 -15.86 -4.23
C ILE A 364 -5.85 -14.56 -4.71
N GLU A 365 -5.22 -14.60 -5.88
CA GLU A 365 -4.67 -13.42 -6.54
C GLU A 365 -5.65 -12.93 -7.61
N THR A 366 -6.07 -11.67 -7.54
CA THR A 366 -6.81 -11.04 -8.64
C THR A 366 -5.81 -10.39 -9.59
N LYS A 367 -5.83 -10.81 -10.85
CA LYS A 367 -5.01 -10.29 -11.94
C LYS A 367 -5.90 -9.61 -12.97
N SER A 368 -5.37 -8.60 -13.65
CA SER A 368 -6.04 -7.94 -14.76
C SER A 368 -5.42 -8.36 -16.08
N ARG A 369 -6.25 -8.57 -17.11
CA ARG A 369 -5.80 -8.70 -18.50
C ARG A 369 -6.59 -7.75 -19.39
N THR A 370 -5.94 -7.18 -20.39
CA THR A 370 -6.63 -6.41 -21.42
C THR A 370 -7.19 -7.39 -22.45
N ILE A 371 -8.50 -7.31 -22.69
CA ILE A 371 -9.19 -8.01 -23.77
C ILE A 371 -9.72 -6.99 -24.77
N ASN A 372 -9.72 -7.34 -26.04
CA ASN A 372 -10.34 -6.51 -27.07
C ASN A 372 -11.80 -6.96 -27.19
N SER A 373 -12.72 -6.11 -26.75
CA SER A 373 -14.16 -6.30 -26.89
C SER A 373 -14.69 -5.45 -28.05
N LEU A 374 -15.83 -5.81 -28.63
CA LEU A 374 -16.47 -5.04 -29.70
C LEU A 374 -17.65 -4.29 -29.08
N ASP A 375 -17.66 -2.95 -29.21
CA ASP A 375 -18.80 -2.12 -28.80
C ASP A 375 -20.06 -2.41 -29.65
N GLU A 376 -21.23 -1.92 -29.25
CA GLU A 376 -22.49 -2.03 -30.00
C GLU A 376 -22.38 -1.49 -31.45
N ASP A 377 -21.42 -0.57 -31.68
CA ASP A 377 -21.11 0.00 -32.99
C ASP A 377 -20.02 -0.77 -33.78
N GLY A 378 -19.52 -1.90 -33.28
CA GLY A 378 -18.55 -2.77 -33.95
C GLY A 378 -17.11 -2.26 -33.94
N ASN A 379 -16.77 -1.33 -33.04
CA ASN A 379 -15.41 -0.85 -32.83
C ASN A 379 -14.71 -1.68 -31.75
N GLU A 380 -13.43 -2.00 -31.95
CA GLU A 380 -12.61 -2.63 -30.91
C GLU A 380 -12.38 -1.64 -29.77
N VAL A 381 -12.88 -1.98 -28.58
CA VAL A 381 -12.64 -1.27 -27.32
C VAL A 381 -11.78 -2.18 -26.44
N GLU A 382 -10.66 -1.65 -25.97
CA GLU A 382 -9.82 -2.33 -24.98
C GLU A 382 -10.55 -2.30 -23.63
N GLU A 383 -10.99 -3.47 -23.16
CA GLU A 383 -11.64 -3.65 -21.87
C GLU A 383 -10.69 -4.39 -20.92
N VAL A 384 -10.62 -3.93 -19.68
CA VAL A 384 -9.79 -4.57 -18.64
C VAL A 384 -10.66 -5.58 -17.90
N GLU A 385 -10.38 -6.87 -18.09
CA GLU A 385 -11.04 -7.95 -17.38
C GLU A 385 -10.19 -8.39 -16.18
N PHE A 386 -10.81 -8.42 -15.00
CA PHE A 386 -10.21 -9.00 -13.79
C PHE A 386 -10.56 -10.48 -13.70
N TYR A 387 -9.58 -11.33 -13.41
CA TYR A 387 -9.78 -12.73 -13.12
C TYR A 387 -9.04 -13.14 -11.83
N GLU A 388 -9.62 -14.09 -11.11
CA GLU A 388 -9.02 -14.65 -9.90
C GLU A 388 -8.24 -15.92 -10.22
N GLU A 389 -7.01 -15.97 -9.74
CA GLU A 389 -6.18 -17.16 -9.74
C GLU A 389 -6.05 -17.67 -8.30
N LYS A 390 -6.53 -18.90 -8.07
CA LYS A 390 -6.49 -19.54 -6.75
C LYS A 390 -5.35 -20.55 -6.70
N ARG A 391 -4.49 -20.43 -5.70
CA ARG A 391 -3.35 -21.33 -5.49
C ARG A 391 -3.30 -21.82 -4.06
N LEU A 392 -3.14 -23.13 -3.88
CA LEU A 392 -2.94 -23.72 -2.56
C LEU A 392 -1.51 -23.44 -2.08
N ILE A 393 -1.40 -22.70 -0.97
CA ILE A 393 -0.10 -22.32 -0.39
C ILE A 393 0.30 -23.16 0.81
N SER A 394 -0.68 -23.79 1.47
CA SER A 394 -0.42 -24.64 2.63
C SER A 394 -1.49 -25.72 2.72
N HIS A 395 -1.04 -26.96 2.97
CA HIS A 395 -1.87 -28.11 3.30
C HIS A 395 -1.30 -28.73 4.58
N ALA A 396 -1.97 -28.52 5.71
CA ALA A 396 -1.42 -28.88 7.02
C ALA A 396 -2.45 -29.47 7.97
N THR A 397 -2.05 -30.50 8.72
CA THR A 397 -2.92 -31.14 9.71
C THR A 397 -3.13 -30.26 10.93
N ILE A 398 -4.38 -30.07 11.33
CA ILE A 398 -4.78 -29.37 12.55
C ILE A 398 -4.42 -30.23 13.76
N ARG A 399 -3.32 -29.90 14.44
CA ARG A 399 -2.86 -30.64 15.64
C ARG A 399 -3.58 -30.22 16.91
N THR A 400 -3.94 -28.95 17.01
CA THR A 400 -4.59 -28.33 18.16
C THR A 400 -5.52 -27.22 17.68
N ALA A 401 -6.49 -26.82 18.51
CA ALA A 401 -7.29 -25.63 18.24
C ALA A 401 -6.37 -24.41 18.06
N LEU A 402 -6.46 -23.75 16.90
CA LEU A 402 -5.59 -22.63 16.57
C LEU A 402 -5.95 -21.42 17.46
N PRO A 403 -4.96 -20.76 18.07
CA PRO A 403 -5.20 -19.51 18.76
C PRO A 403 -5.38 -18.36 17.75
N ARG A 404 -5.65 -17.17 18.26
CA ARG A 404 -5.75 -15.93 17.47
C ARG A 404 -4.48 -15.63 16.65
N THR A 405 -3.33 -16.11 17.12
CA THR A 405 -2.03 -16.00 16.45
C THR A 405 -1.53 -17.39 16.11
N PHE A 406 -1.15 -17.63 14.86
CA PHE A 406 -0.56 -18.89 14.41
C PHE A 406 0.48 -18.64 13.31
N VAL A 407 1.21 -19.67 12.91
CA VAL A 407 2.28 -19.57 11.92
C VAL A 407 2.05 -20.52 10.76
N ILE A 408 2.41 -20.10 9.55
CA ILE A 408 2.51 -20.93 8.35
C ILE A 408 3.99 -21.25 8.14
N THR A 409 4.30 -22.54 7.99
CA THR A 409 5.68 -23.05 7.83
C THR A 409 5.85 -23.71 6.47
N GLY A 410 7.09 -23.96 6.04
CA GLY A 410 7.38 -24.69 4.80
C GLY A 410 7.45 -23.82 3.54
N LEU A 411 7.54 -22.50 3.73
CA LEU A 411 7.81 -21.53 2.67
C LEU A 411 9.31 -21.30 2.58
N THR A 412 9.82 -20.88 1.42
CA THR A 412 11.15 -20.26 1.34
C THR A 412 11.12 -18.86 1.94
N ALA A 413 12.28 -18.28 2.22
CA ALA A 413 12.36 -16.93 2.78
C ALA A 413 11.72 -15.87 1.89
N ARG A 414 12.03 -15.92 0.59
CA ARG A 414 11.46 -15.04 -0.43
C ARG A 414 9.95 -15.20 -0.51
N GLU A 415 9.46 -16.44 -0.54
CA GLU A 415 8.03 -16.70 -0.54
C GLU A 415 7.35 -16.22 0.74
N ALA A 416 7.98 -16.38 1.90
CA ALA A 416 7.44 -15.91 3.17
C ALA A 416 7.34 -14.38 3.21
N ASN A 417 8.34 -13.67 2.70
CA ASN A 417 8.28 -12.21 2.59
C ASN A 417 7.27 -11.74 1.54
N ASP A 418 7.32 -12.28 0.32
CA ASP A 418 6.35 -11.95 -0.73
C ASP A 418 4.92 -12.20 -0.24
N LEU A 419 4.68 -13.34 0.39
CA LEU A 419 3.38 -13.67 0.97
C LEU A 419 3.00 -12.70 2.10
N SER A 420 3.93 -12.38 3.00
CA SER A 420 3.73 -11.41 4.07
C SER A 420 3.37 -10.03 3.51
N LEU A 421 4.07 -9.56 2.48
CA LEU A 421 3.81 -8.27 1.83
C LEU A 421 2.45 -8.26 1.16
N LEU A 422 2.13 -9.32 0.41
CA LEU A 422 0.85 -9.47 -0.30
C LEU A 422 -0.34 -9.41 0.66
N ILE A 423 -0.26 -10.12 1.79
CA ILE A 423 -1.36 -10.24 2.74
C ILE A 423 -1.38 -9.10 3.76
N SER A 424 -0.21 -8.59 4.20
CA SER A 424 -0.13 -7.53 5.22
C SER A 424 -0.75 -6.22 4.75
N SER A 425 -0.87 -6.02 3.43
CA SER A 425 -1.58 -4.87 2.89
C SER A 425 -3.10 -4.92 3.13
N GLY A 426 -3.64 -6.08 3.52
CA GLY A 426 -5.06 -6.35 3.62
C GLY A 426 -5.68 -6.64 2.26
N SER A 427 -6.80 -7.37 2.25
CA SER A 427 -7.63 -7.51 1.06
C SER A 427 -8.21 -6.14 0.68
N LEU A 428 -8.10 -5.75 -0.59
CA LEU A 428 -8.83 -4.57 -1.06
C LEU A 428 -10.34 -4.82 -0.92
N ALA A 429 -11.07 -3.78 -0.50
CA ALA A 429 -12.53 -3.85 -0.47
C ALA A 429 -13.08 -4.07 -1.88
N ALA A 430 -12.46 -3.43 -2.88
CA ALA A 430 -12.75 -3.64 -4.29
C ALA A 430 -11.52 -3.51 -5.20
N PRO A 431 -11.51 -4.15 -6.38
CA PRO A 431 -10.44 -4.01 -7.37
C PRO A 431 -10.19 -2.56 -7.80
N MET A 432 -8.99 -2.29 -8.30
CA MET A 432 -8.62 -0.98 -8.81
C MET A 432 -7.77 -1.06 -10.08
N THR A 433 -8.03 -0.16 -11.02
CA THR A 433 -7.27 0.01 -12.26
C THR A 433 -6.45 1.30 -12.20
N ILE A 434 -5.34 1.36 -12.94
CA ILE A 434 -4.64 2.63 -13.17
C ILE A 434 -5.28 3.28 -14.39
N VAL A 435 -5.85 4.47 -14.22
CA VAL A 435 -6.43 5.25 -15.32
C VAL A 435 -5.47 6.31 -15.86
N GLU A 436 -4.53 6.76 -15.04
CA GLU A 436 -3.47 7.69 -15.45
C GLU A 436 -2.17 7.34 -14.73
N GLN A 437 -1.05 7.36 -15.45
CA GLN A 437 0.28 7.21 -14.89
C GLN A 437 1.19 8.32 -15.43
N SER A 438 1.92 8.96 -14.52
CA SER A 438 2.97 9.93 -14.84
C SER A 438 4.23 9.55 -14.09
N VAL A 439 5.32 9.31 -14.82
CA VAL A 439 6.63 8.98 -14.26
C VAL A 439 7.57 10.14 -14.52
N ILE A 440 8.14 10.70 -13.46
CA ILE A 440 9.15 11.75 -13.56
C ILE A 440 10.48 11.12 -13.18
N GLY A 441 11.35 10.94 -14.18
CA GLY A 441 12.66 10.34 -13.96
C GLY A 441 13.51 11.19 -13.00
N PRO A 442 14.35 10.57 -12.15
CA PRO A 442 15.22 11.28 -11.21
C PRO A 442 16.14 12.33 -11.88
N SER A 443 16.57 12.06 -13.11
CA SER A 443 17.40 13.00 -13.89
C SER A 443 16.67 14.29 -14.25
N MET A 444 15.40 14.21 -14.66
CA MET A 444 14.59 15.39 -14.98
C MET A 444 14.25 16.20 -13.72
N GLY A 445 13.96 15.53 -12.59
CA GLY A 445 13.77 16.20 -11.31
C GLY A 445 15.01 16.98 -10.87
N ARG A 446 16.19 16.36 -10.96
CA ARG A 446 17.47 17.01 -10.63
C ARG A 446 17.80 18.18 -11.55
N GLU A 447 17.58 18.05 -12.85
CA GLU A 447 17.79 19.14 -13.81
C GLU A 447 16.86 20.33 -13.51
N ASN A 448 15.58 20.06 -13.24
CA ASN A 448 14.60 21.06 -12.84
C ASN A 448 15.01 21.78 -11.54
N LEU A 449 15.48 21.02 -10.55
CA LEU A 449 15.95 21.55 -9.27
C LEU A 449 17.19 22.44 -9.47
N GLU A 450 18.19 21.98 -10.23
CA GLU A 450 19.38 22.79 -10.53
C GLU A 450 19.05 24.07 -11.31
N ALA A 451 18.17 23.97 -12.31
CA ALA A 451 17.72 25.13 -13.08
C ALA A 451 16.98 26.13 -12.20
N GLY A 452 16.09 25.64 -11.32
CA GLY A 452 15.39 26.43 -10.31
C GLY A 452 16.35 27.16 -9.36
N PHE A 453 17.31 26.43 -8.78
CA PHE A 453 18.32 27.02 -7.89
C PHE A 453 19.19 28.06 -8.60
N ARG A 454 19.65 27.79 -9.83
CA ARG A 454 20.40 28.77 -10.63
C ARG A 454 19.56 30.01 -10.90
N GLY A 455 18.27 29.84 -11.22
CA GLY A 455 17.33 30.95 -11.40
C GLY A 455 17.19 31.82 -10.15
N VAL A 456 16.95 31.20 -8.99
CA VAL A 456 16.86 31.87 -7.68
C VAL A 456 18.14 32.64 -7.37
N GLN A 457 19.32 32.04 -7.60
CA GLN A 457 20.62 32.67 -7.33
C GLN A 457 20.83 33.91 -8.21
N ILE A 458 20.52 33.82 -9.50
CA ILE A 458 20.66 34.95 -10.44
C ILE A 458 19.68 36.07 -10.09
N ALA A 459 18.41 35.74 -9.84
CA ALA A 459 17.38 36.72 -9.46
C ALA A 459 17.74 37.42 -8.14
N SER A 460 18.12 36.65 -7.12
CA SER A 460 18.55 37.16 -5.83
C SER A 460 19.78 38.07 -5.96
N ALA A 461 20.78 37.68 -6.75
CA ALA A 461 21.96 38.50 -7.00
C ALA A 461 21.61 39.83 -7.68
N LEU A 462 20.72 39.81 -8.69
CA LEU A 462 20.25 41.03 -9.37
C LEU A 462 19.49 41.95 -8.42
N VAL A 463 18.59 41.42 -7.59
CA VAL A 463 17.84 42.21 -6.59
C VAL A 463 18.77 42.82 -5.55
N VAL A 464 19.69 42.04 -5.00
CA VAL A 464 20.68 42.50 -4.02
C VAL A 464 21.56 43.60 -4.58
N LEU A 465 22.05 43.43 -5.81
CA LEU A 465 22.88 44.41 -6.51
C LEU A 465 22.10 45.70 -6.80
N PHE A 466 20.85 45.57 -7.26
CA PHE A 466 19.96 46.71 -7.50
C PHE A 466 19.67 47.49 -6.20
N MET A 467 19.31 46.79 -5.12
CA MET A 467 19.02 47.41 -3.82
C MET A 467 20.24 48.11 -3.25
N PHE A 468 21.42 47.50 -3.37
CA PHE A 468 22.67 48.11 -2.96
C PHE A 468 23.01 49.35 -3.79
N ALA A 469 22.89 49.28 -5.12
CA ALA A 469 23.20 50.38 -6.02
C ALA A 469 22.26 51.59 -5.83
N TYR A 470 20.95 51.33 -5.68
CA TYR A 470 19.94 52.38 -5.58
C TYR A 470 19.80 52.95 -4.16
N TYR A 471 19.76 52.09 -3.12
CA TYR A 471 19.47 52.49 -1.74
C TYR A 471 20.70 52.53 -0.80
N ARG A 472 21.89 52.13 -1.26
CA ARG A 472 23.16 52.18 -0.51
C ARG A 472 23.04 51.51 0.88
N LEU A 473 23.22 52.29 1.96
CA LEU A 473 23.21 51.79 3.34
C LEU A 473 21.82 51.26 3.77
N PHE A 474 20.73 51.88 3.28
CA PHE A 474 19.38 51.37 3.50
C PHE A 474 19.12 50.10 2.68
N GLY A 475 19.77 49.96 1.53
CA GLY A 475 19.75 48.74 0.72
C GLY A 475 20.33 47.53 1.46
N LEU A 476 21.40 47.72 2.25
CA LEU A 476 21.97 46.65 3.09
C LEU A 476 20.97 46.14 4.15
N ALA A 477 20.23 47.06 4.77
CA ALA A 477 19.18 46.69 5.74
C ALA A 477 18.01 45.95 5.07
N ALA A 478 17.62 46.37 3.85
CA ALA A 478 16.60 45.68 3.06
C ALA A 478 17.06 44.27 2.64
N ASN A 479 18.30 44.10 2.21
CA ASN A 479 18.87 42.80 1.87
C ASN A 479 18.93 41.87 3.08
N ALA A 480 19.30 42.39 4.26
CA ALA A 480 19.26 41.61 5.50
C ALA A 480 17.83 41.16 5.84
N ALA A 481 16.83 42.03 5.66
CA ALA A 481 15.43 41.66 5.86
C ALA A 481 14.94 40.61 4.84
N LEU A 482 15.35 40.71 3.58
CA LEU A 482 15.03 39.73 2.54
C LEU A 482 15.59 38.34 2.88
N ILE A 483 16.87 38.26 3.26
CA ILE A 483 17.52 37.01 3.65
C ILE A 483 16.82 36.40 4.87
N MET A 484 16.49 37.22 5.88
CA MET A 484 15.75 36.74 7.05
C MET A 484 14.36 36.21 6.67
N ASN A 485 13.65 36.86 5.73
CA ASN A 485 12.36 36.38 5.26
C ASN A 485 12.47 34.99 4.60
N ILE A 486 13.43 34.81 3.70
CA ILE A 486 13.66 33.52 3.01
C ILE A 486 14.01 32.42 4.03
N LEU A 487 14.88 32.71 5.00
CA LEU A 487 15.23 31.75 6.05
C LEU A 487 14.01 31.35 6.89
N LEU A 488 13.12 32.29 7.20
CA LEU A 488 11.90 32.00 7.95
C LEU A 488 10.89 31.19 7.13
N ILE A 489 10.75 31.45 5.83
CA ILE A 489 9.92 30.64 4.93
C ILE A 489 10.40 29.19 4.94
N PHE A 490 11.71 28.95 4.73
CA PHE A 490 12.26 27.59 4.75
C PHE A 490 12.14 26.92 6.12
N SER A 491 12.35 27.66 7.21
CA SER A 491 12.17 27.15 8.57
C SER A 491 10.74 26.72 8.85
N VAL A 492 9.74 27.50 8.41
CA VAL A 492 8.33 27.15 8.59
C VAL A 492 7.95 25.95 7.74
N MET A 493 8.39 25.89 6.47
CA MET A 493 8.11 24.76 5.58
C MET A 493 8.69 23.45 6.12
N SER A 494 9.94 23.47 6.61
CA SER A 494 10.56 22.32 7.29
C SER A 494 9.77 21.89 8.52
N LEU A 495 9.34 22.84 9.37
CA LEU A 495 8.65 22.53 10.63
C LEU A 495 7.26 21.90 10.43
N ILE A 496 6.55 22.26 9.35
CA ILE A 496 5.23 21.71 9.03
C ILE A 496 5.27 20.53 8.06
N GLY A 497 6.45 20.13 7.56
CA GLY A 497 6.60 19.10 6.53
C GLY A 497 5.97 19.48 5.18
N ALA A 498 6.01 20.76 4.81
CA ALA A 498 5.47 21.20 3.53
C ALA A 498 6.38 20.77 2.37
N THR A 499 5.75 20.26 1.31
CA THR A 499 6.44 19.84 0.09
C THR A 499 6.73 21.02 -0.83
N LEU A 500 8.00 21.22 -1.19
CA LEU A 500 8.43 22.21 -2.17
C LEU A 500 8.29 21.65 -3.58
N THR A 501 7.51 22.32 -4.43
CA THR A 501 7.36 21.98 -5.85
C THR A 501 8.05 23.00 -6.75
N LEU A 502 8.15 22.73 -8.05
CA LEU A 502 8.72 23.69 -9.00
C LEU A 502 7.95 25.03 -9.04
N PRO A 503 6.59 25.05 -9.08
CA PRO A 503 5.83 26.28 -8.85
C PRO A 503 6.11 26.95 -7.50
N GLY A 504 6.38 26.16 -6.46
CA GLY A 504 6.78 26.68 -5.14
C GLY A 504 8.11 27.44 -5.18
N ILE A 505 9.11 26.93 -5.89
CA ILE A 505 10.39 27.63 -6.12
C ILE A 505 10.12 28.96 -6.84
N VAL A 506 9.31 28.94 -7.91
CA VAL A 506 8.95 30.15 -8.67
C VAL A 506 8.21 31.16 -7.81
N GLY A 507 7.37 30.73 -6.86
CA GLY A 507 6.68 31.63 -5.93
C GLY A 507 7.59 32.25 -4.86
N ILE A 508 8.74 31.62 -4.55
CA ILE A 508 9.75 32.17 -3.64
C ILE A 508 10.65 33.20 -4.34
N VAL A 509 10.93 32.99 -5.64
CA VAL A 509 11.65 33.94 -6.52
C VAL A 509 10.82 35.21 -6.74
#